data_AF-A0A6G3ZD37-F1
#
_entry.id   AF-A0A6G3ZD37-F1
#
_cell.length_a   1.000
_cell.length_b   1.000
_cell.length_c   1.000
_cell.angle_alpha   90.00
_cell.angle_beta   90.00
_cell.angle_gamma   90.00
#
_symmetry.space_group_name_H-M   'P 1'
#
loop_
_entity.id
_entity.type
_entity.pdbx_description
1 polymer ?
#
loop_
_entity_poly.entity_id
_entity_poly.type
_entity_poly.pdbx_seq_one_letter_code
_entity_poly.pdbx_strand_id
1 'polypeptide(L)' 'PKINGMQLCRQLREAGHRIPILMLTARDTNTDKVAGLDAGADATILNPMSSQ' A
#
# COMPACT_ATOMS: atom_id res chain seq x y z
N PRO A 1 3.82 13.29 -8.44
CA PRO A 1 3.74 11.89 -8.94
C PRO A 1 2.49 11.69 -9.81
N LYS A 2 2.52 10.76 -10.79
CA LYS A 2 1.41 10.54 -11.76
C LYS A 2 0.29 9.64 -11.22
N ILE A 3 0.63 8.65 -10.40
CA ILE A 3 -0.30 7.76 -9.69
C ILE A 3 0.19 7.57 -8.26
N ASN A 4 -0.70 7.18 -7.34
CA ASN A 4 -0.34 6.84 -5.97
C ASN A 4 -0.02 5.34 -5.81
N GLY A 5 0.52 4.95 -4.65
CA GLY A 5 0.93 3.55 -4.39
C GLY A 5 -0.22 2.54 -4.45
N MET A 6 -1.44 2.96 -4.10
CA MET A 6 -2.64 2.12 -4.15
C MET A 6 -3.01 1.76 -5.58
N GLN A 7 -3.03 2.77 -6.45
CA GLN A 7 -3.34 2.61 -7.87
C GLN A 7 -2.31 1.72 -8.54
N LEU A 8 -1.02 1.88 -8.20
CA LEU A 8 0.04 1.01 -8.70
C LEU A 8 -0.15 -0.45 -8.22
N CYS A 9 -0.43 -0.66 -6.93
CA CYS A 9 -0.69 -1.98 -6.37
C CYS A 9 -1.83 -2.69 -7.11
N ARG A 10 -2.95 -1.98 -7.31
CA ARG A 10 -4.11 -2.50 -8.05
C ARG A 10 -3.74 -2.88 -9.49
N GLN A 11 -3.03 -2.01 -10.21
CA GLN A 11 -2.59 -2.30 -11.57
C GLN A 11 -1.68 -3.53 -11.63
N LEU A 12 -0.77 -3.70 -10.66
CA LEU A 12 0.10 -4.89 -10.61
C LEU A 12 -0.71 -6.17 -10.41
N ARG A 13 -1.72 -6.15 -9.53
CA ARG A 13 -2.60 -7.30 -9.32
C ARG A 13 -3.49 -7.59 -10.53
N GLU A 14 -4.06 -6.57 -11.15
CA GLU A 14 -4.85 -6.69 -12.38
C GLU A 14 -4.02 -7.27 -13.55
N ALA A 15 -2.72 -6.94 -13.62
CA ALA A 15 -1.77 -7.53 -14.56
C ALA A 15 -1.33 -8.97 -14.20
N GLY A 16 -1.84 -9.54 -13.11
CA GLY A 16 -1.55 -10.92 -12.67
C GLY A 16 -0.25 -11.09 -11.90
N HIS A 17 0.42 -10.00 -11.50
CA HIS A 17 1.65 -10.10 -10.70
C HIS A 17 1.37 -10.59 -9.28
N ARG A 18 2.06 -11.66 -8.89
CA ARG A 18 1.97 -12.29 -7.55
C ARG A 18 3.19 -12.04 -6.67
N ILE A 19 4.04 -11.08 -7.04
CA ILE A 19 5.14 -10.65 -6.18
C ILE A 19 4.58 -10.12 -4.85
N PRO A 20 5.24 -10.36 -3.70
CA PRO A 20 4.84 -9.76 -2.43
C PRO A 20 4.95 -8.23 -2.47
N ILE A 21 3.91 -7.55 -2.00
CA ILE A 21 3.81 -6.09 -1.94
C ILE A 21 3.61 -5.67 -0.48
N LEU A 22 4.60 -4.96 0.06
CA LEU A 22 4.52 -4.28 1.35
C LEU A 22 4.28 -2.79 1.13
N MET A 23 3.20 -2.27 1.70
CA MET A 23 2.87 -0.85 1.63
C MET A 23 3.34 -0.12 2.89
N LEU A 24 4.08 0.96 2.70
CA LEU A 24 4.50 1.87 3.76
C LEU A 24 3.61 3.11 3.74
N THR A 25 2.96 3.41 4.85
CA THR A 25 2.15 4.64 5.01
C THR A 25 2.75 5.54 6.08
N ALA A 26 2.71 6.86 5.89
CA ALA A 26 3.04 7.82 6.95
C ALA A 26 1.83 8.16 7.84
N ARG A 27 0.66 7.61 7.51
CA ARG A 27 -0.59 7.83 8.22
C ARG A 27 -0.95 6.58 9.00
N ASP A 28 -1.12 6.72 10.31
CA ASP A 28 -1.51 5.63 11.20
C ASP A 28 -3.04 5.54 11.37
N THR A 29 -3.80 5.66 10.28
CA THR A 29 -5.25 5.42 10.35
C THR A 29 -5.54 3.97 9.98
N ASN A 30 -6.48 3.35 10.70
CA ASN A 30 -7.00 2.03 10.31
C ASN A 30 -7.56 2.06 8.88
N THR A 31 -8.11 3.19 8.44
CA THR A 31 -8.62 3.39 7.09
C THR A 31 -7.53 3.26 6.03
N ASP A 32 -6.35 3.87 6.23
CA ASP A 32 -5.23 3.76 5.28
C ASP A 32 -4.68 2.32 5.22
N LYS A 33 -4.64 1.63 6.36
CA LYS A 33 -4.22 0.22 6.44
C LYS A 33 -5.16 -0.70 5.66
N VAL A 34 -6.46 -0.59 5.90
CA VAL A 34 -7.50 -1.37 5.21
C VAL A 34 -7.49 -1.09 3.72
N ALA A 35 -7.42 0.19 3.33
CA ALA A 35 -7.35 0.54 1.92
C ALA A 35 -6.16 -0.16 1.24
N GLY A 36 -4.98 -0.18 1.86
CA GLY A 36 -3.77 -0.84 1.33
C GLY A 36 -3.99 -2.33 1.03
N LEU A 37 -4.64 -3.03 1.96
CA LEU A 37 -4.99 -4.44 1.80
C LEU A 37 -6.04 -4.63 0.69
N ASP A 38 -7.06 -3.77 0.62
CA ASP A 38 -8.09 -3.81 -0.42
C ASP A 38 -7.52 -3.56 -1.83
N ALA A 39 -6.44 -2.77 -1.94
CA ALA A 39 -5.70 -2.58 -3.19
C ALA A 39 -4.85 -3.80 -3.59
N GLY A 40 -4.75 -4.81 -2.71
CA GLY A 40 -4.04 -6.06 -2.94
C GLY A 40 -2.62 -6.10 -2.38
N ALA A 41 -2.26 -5.21 -1.45
CA ALA A 41 -1.02 -5.35 -0.69
C ALA A 41 -1.10 -6.55 0.26
N ASP A 42 0.02 -7.21 0.51
CA ASP A 42 0.10 -8.32 1.46
C ASP A 42 0.18 -7.82 2.91
N ALA A 43 0.72 -6.62 3.10
CA ALA A 43 0.73 -5.92 4.37
C ALA A 43 0.83 -4.40 4.17
N THR A 44 0.23 -3.65 5.10
CA THR A 44 0.38 -2.20 5.20
C THR A 44 0.94 -1.86 6.58
N ILE A 45 2.10 -1.21 6.62
CA ILE A 45 2.77 -0.84 7.88
C ILE A 45 3.04 0.66 7.94
N LEU A 46 3.06 1.18 9.15
CA LEU A 46 3.46 2.55 9.41
C LEU A 46 4.96 2.68 9.08
N ASN A 47 5.31 3.69 8.29
CA ASN A 47 6.69 4.01 7.98
C ASN A 47 7.41 4.40 9.29
N PRO A 48 8.54 3.75 9.64
CA PRO A 48 9.28 4.09 10.86
C PRO A 48 9.76 5.55 10.92
N MET A 49 9.78 6.28 9.79
CA MET A 49 10.17 7.69 9.72
C MET A 49 9.01 8.67 9.95
N SER A 50 7.77 8.22 10.22
CA SER A 50 6.61 9.13 10.36
C SER A 50 6.54 9.90 11.68
N SER A 51 7.57 9.79 12.53
CA SER A 51 7.78 10.67 13.68
C SER A 51 9.22 10.57 14.17
N GLN A 52 10.11 11.34 13.55
CA GLN A 52 11.01 12.22 14.27
C GLN A 52 10.71 13.65 13.83
#